data_AF-X0VMJ1-F1
#
_entry.id   AF-X0VMJ1-F1
#
_cell.length_a   1.000
_cell.length_b   1.000
_cell.length_c   1.000
_cell.angle_alpha   90.00
_cell.angle_beta   90.00
_cell.angle_gamma   90.00
#
_symmetry.space_group_name_H-M   'P 1'
#
loop_
_entity.id
_entity.type
_entity.pdbx_description
1 polymer ?
#
loop_
_entity_poly.entity_id
_entity_poly.type
_entity_poly.pdbx_seq_one_letter_code
_entity_poly.pdbx_strand_id
1 'polypeptide(L)'
;LVHMVSENLTWQTPLKYLTVYILIFVGLAFLFGRLWCGWICPLGTIGDVLNALRRRLHFDHLAFPMGFRKALRFGAYALLVPTLAISTLIGTPTFASYQCYLFLPYCQVCPARLLCPLFGGLSSTWVDFTNGITTFFTIASLVVLGLFAGAFFLGRRIWCHVCPIGLINSWFNRGAATELRKDPLKCNHCAACADACPMGLDQVAREKERTVLNDPACILCLRCVDACPRDDCLTVTFLGKTLLRSKYREMHS
;
A
#
# COMPACT_ATOMS: atom_id res chain seq x y z
N LEU A 1 0.77 10.70 -5.30
CA LEU A 1 0.20 9.79 -6.33
C LEU A 1 -1.17 10.26 -6.80
N VAL A 2 -2.24 10.20 -6.00
CA VAL A 2 -3.49 10.92 -6.36
C VAL A 2 -3.29 12.44 -6.24
N HIS A 3 -2.61 12.88 -5.16
CA HIS A 3 -2.24 14.31 -4.91
C HIS A 3 -1.57 15.00 -6.11
N MET A 4 -0.58 14.34 -6.70
CA MET A 4 0.22 14.91 -7.80
C MET A 4 -0.42 14.77 -9.18
N VAL A 5 -1.39 13.87 -9.34
CA VAL A 5 -2.12 13.72 -10.62
C VAL A 5 -3.28 14.71 -10.68
N SER A 6 -3.95 14.98 -9.55
CA SER A 6 -5.02 15.98 -9.47
C SER A 6 -4.51 17.42 -9.44
N GLU A 7 -3.36 17.72 -8.82
CA GLU A 7 -2.73 19.06 -8.82
C GLU A 7 -2.35 19.56 -10.23
N ASN A 8 -2.13 18.62 -11.13
CA ASN A 8 -1.49 18.85 -12.42
C ASN A 8 -2.51 18.75 -13.58
N LEU A 9 -3.68 18.15 -13.34
CA LEU A 9 -4.80 18.12 -14.29
C LEU A 9 -5.62 19.42 -14.31
N THR A 10 -5.43 20.29 -13.33
CA THR A 10 -5.99 21.65 -13.34
C THR A 10 -5.15 22.55 -14.25
N TRP A 11 -5.84 23.27 -15.14
CA TRP A 11 -5.39 24.07 -16.30
C TRP A 11 -4.20 25.06 -16.16
N GLN A 12 -3.48 25.09 -15.03
CA GLN A 12 -2.40 26.04 -14.77
C GLN A 12 -0.99 25.54 -15.14
N THR A 13 -0.78 24.23 -15.34
CA THR A 13 0.52 23.70 -15.77
C THR A 13 0.51 23.31 -17.26
N PRO A 14 1.39 23.88 -18.10
CA PRO A 14 1.52 23.45 -19.50
C PRO A 14 1.74 21.94 -19.58
N LEU A 15 1.06 21.26 -20.53
CA LEU A 15 1.19 19.81 -20.79
C LEU A 15 2.65 19.33 -20.80
N LYS A 16 3.59 20.20 -21.18
CA LYS A 16 5.03 19.93 -21.20
C LYS A 16 5.62 19.64 -19.81
N TYR A 17 5.21 20.36 -18.76
CA TYR A 17 5.67 20.12 -17.39
C TYR A 17 5.01 18.87 -16.81
N LEU A 18 3.73 18.66 -17.11
CA LEU A 18 2.97 17.46 -16.73
C LEU A 18 3.68 16.18 -17.16
N THR A 19 4.13 16.13 -18.42
CA THR A 19 4.77 14.94 -19.01
C THR A 19 6.08 14.59 -18.33
N VAL A 20 6.89 15.58 -17.93
CA VAL A 20 8.15 15.35 -17.21
C VAL A 20 7.88 14.74 -15.83
N TYR A 21 6.90 15.26 -15.09
CA TYR A 21 6.52 14.70 -13.78
C TYR A 21 5.94 13.29 -13.89
N ILE A 22 5.12 13.02 -14.91
CA ILE A 22 4.58 11.67 -15.15
C ILE A 22 5.72 10.69 -15.49
N LEU A 23 6.68 11.08 -16.32
CA LEU A 23 7.82 10.23 -16.68
C LEU A 23 8.73 9.94 -15.48
N ILE A 24 9.07 10.96 -14.69
CA ILE A 24 9.83 10.78 -13.44
C ILE A 24 9.06 9.85 -12.49
N PHE A 25 7.75 10.05 -12.38
CA PHE A 25 6.90 9.24 -11.53
C PHE A 25 6.84 7.77 -11.99
N VAL A 26 6.63 7.52 -13.28
CA VAL A 26 6.63 6.15 -13.85
C VAL A 26 8.00 5.50 -13.66
N GLY A 27 9.09 6.26 -13.85
CA GLY A 27 10.45 5.79 -13.57
C GLY A 27 10.63 5.38 -12.11
N LEU A 28 10.22 6.22 -11.16
CA LEU A 28 10.28 5.91 -9.73
C LEU A 28 9.34 4.76 -9.34
N ALA A 29 8.13 4.69 -9.90
CA ALA A 29 7.19 3.61 -9.64
C ALA A 29 7.71 2.27 -10.20
N PHE A 30 8.44 2.29 -11.30
CA PHE A 30 9.11 1.10 -11.83
C PHE A 30 10.34 0.71 -10.99
N LEU A 31 11.12 1.68 -10.51
CA LEU A 31 12.25 1.42 -9.62
C LEU A 31 11.80 0.86 -8.26
N PHE A 32 10.81 1.50 -7.64
CA PHE A 32 10.44 1.24 -6.25
C PHE A 32 9.18 0.37 -6.12
N GLY A 33 8.35 0.22 -7.15
CA GLY A 33 7.15 -0.62 -7.13
C GLY A 33 6.27 -0.35 -5.91
N ARG A 34 5.98 -1.40 -5.15
CA ARG A 34 5.27 -1.32 -3.86
C ARG A 34 6.18 -1.19 -2.63
N LEU A 35 7.50 -1.02 -2.77
CA LEU A 35 8.43 -0.83 -1.64
C LEU A 35 8.00 0.29 -0.72
N TRP A 36 7.43 1.36 -1.28
CA TRP A 36 6.91 2.49 -0.50
C TRP A 36 5.89 2.05 0.56
N CYS A 37 5.00 1.11 0.22
CA CYS A 37 3.99 0.60 1.15
C CYS A 37 4.61 -0.28 2.26
N GLY A 38 5.76 -0.90 1.98
CA GLY A 38 6.51 -1.71 2.95
C GLY A 38 7.31 -0.86 3.94
N TRP A 39 8.03 0.14 3.44
CA TRP A 39 9.11 0.81 4.18
C TRP A 39 8.82 2.28 4.55
N ILE A 40 8.03 3.00 3.75
CA ILE A 40 7.90 4.47 3.87
C ILE A 40 6.50 4.89 4.36
N CYS A 41 5.47 4.10 4.06
CA CYS A 41 4.10 4.44 4.37
C CYS A 41 3.85 4.51 5.90
N PRO A 42 3.43 5.67 6.46
CA PRO A 42 3.20 5.83 7.90
C PRO A 42 2.06 4.93 8.40
N LEU A 43 1.02 4.71 7.60
CA LEU A 43 -0.05 3.75 7.91
C LEU A 43 0.48 2.31 8.02
N GLY A 44 1.53 1.97 7.26
CA GLY A 44 2.18 0.67 7.35
C GLY A 44 2.87 0.48 8.69
N THR A 45 3.62 1.50 9.13
CA THR A 45 4.29 1.52 10.44
C THR A 45 3.29 1.46 11.58
N ILE A 46 2.23 2.26 11.53
CA ILE A 46 1.14 2.21 12.53
C ILE A 46 0.54 0.80 12.58
N GLY A 47 0.28 0.19 11.43
CA GLY A 47 -0.20 -1.18 11.35
C GLY A 47 0.76 -2.20 11.97
N ASP A 48 2.07 -1.99 11.88
CA ASP A 48 3.05 -2.89 12.51
C ASP A 48 3.17 -2.69 14.01
N VAL A 49 3.21 -1.44 14.48
CA VAL A 49 3.26 -1.09 15.90
C VAL A 49 2.04 -1.66 16.60
N LEU A 50 0.86 -1.45 16.02
CA LEU A 50 -0.35 -1.97 16.59
C LEU A 50 -0.44 -3.51 16.46
N ASN A 51 0.14 -4.15 15.44
CA ASN A 51 0.24 -5.61 15.38
C ASN A 51 1.18 -6.14 16.48
N ALA A 52 2.24 -5.42 16.82
CA ALA A 52 3.10 -5.74 17.95
C ALA A 52 2.32 -5.58 19.28
N LEU A 53 1.53 -4.52 19.41
CA LEU A 53 0.64 -4.31 20.56
C LEU A 53 -0.41 -5.43 20.68
N ARG A 54 -1.04 -5.83 19.57
CA ARG A 54 -1.98 -6.95 19.55
C ARG A 54 -1.34 -8.24 20.03
N ARG A 55 -0.14 -8.57 19.53
CA ARG A 55 0.60 -9.77 19.97
C ARG A 55 0.91 -9.75 21.46
N ARG A 56 1.19 -8.56 22.03
CA ARG A 56 1.34 -8.40 23.49
C ARG A 56 0.03 -8.57 24.25
N LEU A 57 -1.09 -8.18 23.65
CA LEU A 57 -2.43 -8.31 24.23
C LEU A 57 -3.09 -9.68 23.96
N HIS A 58 -2.37 -10.64 23.38
CA HIS A 58 -2.86 -12.01 23.11
C HIS A 58 -4.16 -12.12 22.30
N PHE A 59 -4.47 -11.14 21.43
CA PHE A 59 -5.60 -11.28 20.51
C PHE A 59 -5.16 -12.05 19.25
N ASP A 60 -5.87 -13.14 18.95
CA ASP A 60 -5.66 -13.91 17.74
C ASP A 60 -6.06 -13.12 16.49
N HIS A 61 -5.32 -13.34 15.40
CA HIS A 61 -5.62 -12.72 14.12
C HIS A 61 -6.52 -13.64 13.30
N LEU A 62 -7.57 -13.08 12.68
CA LEU A 62 -8.35 -13.84 11.72
C LEU A 62 -7.55 -14.00 10.42
N ALA A 63 -7.18 -15.24 10.11
CA ALA A 63 -6.63 -15.59 8.82
C ALA A 63 -7.76 -15.52 7.79
N PHE A 64 -7.81 -14.42 7.04
CA PHE A 64 -8.85 -14.25 6.02
C PHE A 64 -8.67 -15.24 4.85
N PRO A 65 -9.75 -15.90 4.39
CA PRO A 65 -9.70 -16.78 3.24
C PRO A 65 -9.33 -15.99 1.97
N MET A 66 -8.74 -16.68 0.99
CA MET A 66 -8.29 -16.06 -0.27
C MET A 66 -9.41 -15.30 -1.00
N GLY A 67 -10.67 -15.77 -0.89
CA GLY A 67 -11.84 -15.11 -1.47
C GLY A 67 -12.10 -13.72 -0.90
N PHE A 68 -12.03 -13.58 0.43
CA PHE A 68 -12.24 -12.28 1.10
C PHE A 68 -11.15 -11.26 0.71
N ARG A 69 -9.91 -11.72 0.53
CA ARG A 69 -8.81 -10.84 0.08
C ARG A 69 -8.96 -10.39 -1.38
N LYS A 70 -9.59 -11.20 -2.23
CA LYS A 70 -9.98 -10.78 -3.58
C LYS A 70 -11.10 -9.75 -3.52
N ALA A 71 -12.09 -9.94 -2.64
CA ALA A 71 -13.16 -8.97 -2.43
C ALA A 71 -12.63 -7.61 -1.92
N LEU A 72 -11.68 -7.60 -0.98
CA LEU A 72 -11.02 -6.37 -0.53
C LEU A 72 -10.29 -5.64 -1.68
N ARG A 73 -9.63 -6.40 -2.56
CA ARG A 73 -9.02 -5.83 -3.79
C ARG A 73 -10.07 -5.26 -4.74
N PHE A 74 -11.22 -5.90 -4.86
CA PHE A 74 -12.35 -5.34 -5.61
C PHE A 74 -12.84 -4.02 -5.00
N GLY A 75 -12.88 -3.93 -3.66
CA GLY A 75 -13.12 -2.68 -2.94
C GLY A 75 -12.12 -1.56 -3.32
N ALA A 76 -10.85 -1.90 -3.55
CA ALA A 76 -9.86 -0.94 -4.04
C ALA A 76 -10.21 -0.39 -5.43
N TYR A 77 -10.68 -1.24 -6.35
CA TYR A 77 -11.16 -0.81 -7.68
C TYR A 77 -12.42 0.05 -7.56
N ALA A 78 -13.35 -0.34 -6.68
CA ALA A 78 -14.57 0.41 -6.41
C ALA A 78 -14.30 1.80 -5.82
N LEU A 79 -13.18 2.00 -5.12
CA LEU A 79 -12.74 3.32 -4.67
C LEU A 79 -11.98 4.09 -5.76
N LEU A 80 -11.11 3.40 -6.50
CA LEU A 80 -10.23 4.01 -7.52
C LEU A 80 -11.01 4.57 -8.71
N VAL A 81 -11.93 3.79 -9.29
CA VAL A 81 -12.63 4.16 -10.53
C VAL A 81 -13.50 5.41 -10.35
N PRO A 82 -14.36 5.53 -9.32
CA PRO A 82 -15.14 6.74 -9.10
C PRO A 82 -14.26 7.95 -8.76
N THR A 83 -13.19 7.76 -7.99
CA THR A 83 -12.24 8.84 -7.67
C THR A 83 -11.59 9.40 -8.94
N LEU A 84 -11.16 8.52 -9.86
CA LEU A 84 -10.59 8.95 -11.14
C LEU A 84 -11.65 9.61 -12.03
N ALA A 85 -12.86 9.06 -12.09
CA ALA A 85 -13.96 9.66 -12.84
C ALA A 85 -14.27 11.07 -12.32
N ILE A 86 -14.48 11.23 -11.01
CA ILE A 86 -14.68 12.54 -10.37
C ILE A 86 -13.52 13.49 -10.70
N SER A 87 -12.28 13.02 -10.60
CA SER A 87 -11.09 13.83 -10.95
C SER A 87 -11.11 14.32 -12.40
N THR A 88 -11.54 13.48 -13.35
CA THR A 88 -11.67 13.86 -14.77
C THR A 88 -12.83 14.82 -15.03
N LEU A 89 -13.96 14.67 -14.32
CA LEU A 89 -15.10 15.58 -14.45
C LEU A 89 -14.77 17.00 -13.95
N ILE A 90 -14.00 17.12 -12.87
CA ILE A 90 -13.61 18.42 -12.29
C ILE A 90 -12.68 19.23 -13.20
N GLY A 91 -11.98 18.57 -14.13
CA GLY A 91 -11.16 19.23 -15.15
C GLY A 91 -11.96 20.01 -16.20
N THR A 92 -13.29 19.83 -16.25
CA THR A 92 -14.17 20.55 -17.18
C THR A 92 -14.54 21.94 -16.64
N PRO A 93 -14.61 22.98 -17.50
CA PRO A 93 -14.86 24.36 -17.08
C PRO A 93 -16.23 24.58 -16.42
N THR A 94 -17.16 23.63 -16.56
CA THR A 94 -18.51 23.66 -15.99
C THR A 94 -18.54 23.55 -14.46
N PHE A 95 -17.48 23.02 -13.83
CA PHE A 95 -17.41 22.80 -12.37
C PHE A 95 -16.33 23.64 -11.66
N ALA A 96 -15.90 24.75 -12.28
CA ALA A 96 -14.84 25.62 -11.76
C ALA A 96 -15.04 26.04 -10.29
N SER A 97 -16.27 26.33 -9.87
CA SER A 97 -16.60 26.75 -8.50
C SER A 97 -16.40 25.66 -7.44
N TYR A 98 -16.38 24.38 -7.83
CA TYR A 98 -16.24 23.24 -6.92
C TYR A 98 -14.84 22.61 -6.93
N GLN A 99 -13.93 23.13 -7.78
CA GLN A 99 -12.58 22.62 -7.95
C GLN A 99 -11.78 22.61 -6.64
N CYS A 100 -11.91 23.63 -5.80
CA CYS A 100 -11.23 23.71 -4.51
C CYS A 100 -11.73 22.68 -3.48
N TYR A 101 -13.00 22.28 -3.55
CA TYR A 101 -13.61 21.37 -2.55
C TYR A 101 -13.43 19.90 -2.91
N LEU A 102 -13.50 19.59 -4.20
CA LEU A 102 -13.33 18.24 -4.74
C LEU A 102 -11.88 17.93 -5.10
N PHE A 103 -10.94 18.77 -4.68
CA PHE A 103 -9.53 18.53 -4.85
C PHE A 103 -9.10 17.31 -4.02
N LEU A 104 -8.67 16.23 -4.71
CA LEU A 104 -8.19 14.96 -4.13
C LEU A 104 -9.21 14.25 -3.22
N PRO A 105 -10.33 13.78 -3.80
CA PRO A 105 -11.38 13.14 -3.01
C PRO A 105 -10.84 11.88 -2.28
N TYR A 106 -9.86 11.20 -2.86
CA TYR A 106 -9.20 10.08 -2.19
C TYR A 106 -8.37 10.50 -0.97
N CYS A 107 -7.59 11.58 -1.05
CA CYS A 107 -6.82 12.04 0.10
C CYS A 107 -7.73 12.56 1.21
N GLN A 108 -8.89 13.09 0.86
CA GLN A 108 -9.90 13.52 1.83
C GLN A 108 -10.55 12.34 2.56
N VAL A 109 -10.73 11.19 1.90
CA VAL A 109 -11.30 9.95 2.48
C VAL A 109 -10.25 9.08 3.16
N CYS A 110 -8.97 9.22 2.80
CA CYS A 110 -7.88 8.41 3.33
C CYS A 110 -7.66 8.69 4.84
N PRO A 111 -7.60 7.67 5.71
CA PRO A 111 -7.35 7.84 7.15
C PRO A 111 -5.95 8.41 7.43
N ALA A 112 -5.03 8.34 6.45
CA ALA A 112 -3.75 9.04 6.52
C ALA A 112 -3.92 10.55 6.70
N ARG A 113 -5.02 11.16 6.21
CA ARG A 113 -5.28 12.59 6.38
C ARG A 113 -5.42 12.97 7.86
N LEU A 114 -6.03 12.12 8.67
CA LEU A 114 -6.17 12.37 10.11
C LEU A 114 -4.92 11.94 10.88
N LEU A 115 -4.23 10.89 10.42
CA LEU A 115 -3.08 10.32 11.13
C LEU A 115 -1.75 11.05 10.87
N CYS A 116 -1.49 11.53 9.65
CA CYS A 116 -0.21 12.16 9.29
C CYS A 116 0.06 13.51 10.00
N PRO A 117 -0.92 14.43 10.16
CA PRO A 117 -0.71 15.69 10.88
C PRO A 117 -0.35 15.50 12.36
N LEU A 118 -0.78 14.37 12.95
CA LEU A 118 -0.46 14.01 14.34
C LEU A 118 1.05 13.79 14.57
N PHE A 119 1.82 13.51 13.51
CA PHE A 119 3.28 13.38 13.55
C PHE A 119 4.03 14.64 13.10
N GLY A 120 3.34 15.60 12.46
CA GLY A 120 3.94 16.79 11.88
C GLY A 120 3.74 18.09 12.68
N GLY A 121 2.97 18.06 13.76
CA GLY A 121 2.79 19.20 14.67
C GLY A 121 2.10 20.44 14.07
N LEU A 122 1.61 20.37 12.83
CA LEU A 122 0.91 21.46 12.15
C LEU A 122 -0.61 21.22 12.22
N SER A 123 -1.28 22.00 13.06
CA SER A 123 -2.71 22.33 12.98
C SER A 123 -3.00 22.97 11.60
N SER A 124 -4.08 22.72 10.86
CA SER A 124 -5.49 22.63 11.22
C SER A 124 -6.22 22.09 9.98
N THR A 125 -6.94 20.97 10.08
CA THR A 125 -8.11 20.61 9.23
C THR A 125 -8.59 19.24 9.70
N TRP A 126 -8.78 19.11 11.02
CA TRP A 126 -9.27 17.88 11.63
C TRP A 126 -10.74 17.65 11.26
N VAL A 127 -11.50 18.74 11.13
CA VAL A 127 -12.95 18.71 10.93
C VAL A 127 -13.39 20.06 10.34
N ASP A 128 -13.67 20.13 9.04
CA ASP A 128 -14.14 21.38 8.40
C ASP A 128 -15.63 21.29 8.10
N PHE A 129 -16.43 21.91 8.96
CA PHE A 129 -17.90 21.99 8.82
C PHE A 129 -18.38 23.21 8.02
N THR A 130 -17.46 23.93 7.36
CA THR A 130 -17.75 25.21 6.70
C THR A 130 -18.75 25.07 5.55
N ASN A 131 -18.77 23.95 4.83
CA ASN A 131 -19.67 23.70 3.71
C ASN A 131 -20.30 22.31 3.79
N GLY A 132 -21.49 22.11 3.21
CA GLY A 132 -22.15 20.80 3.16
C GLY A 132 -21.29 19.70 2.52
N ILE A 133 -20.48 20.06 1.52
CA ILE A 133 -19.55 19.16 0.84
C ILE A 133 -18.37 18.78 1.75
N THR A 134 -17.77 19.74 2.47
CA THR A 134 -16.64 19.45 3.37
C THR A 134 -17.07 18.65 4.60
N THR A 135 -18.29 18.90 5.08
CA THR A 135 -18.92 18.10 6.15
C THR A 135 -19.11 16.65 5.72
N PHE A 136 -19.59 16.40 4.49
CA PHE A 136 -19.73 15.03 3.96
C PHE A 136 -18.37 14.29 3.93
N PHE A 137 -17.33 14.91 3.38
CA PHE A 137 -16.00 14.29 3.33
C PHE A 137 -15.39 14.06 4.72
N THR A 138 -15.68 14.95 5.67
CA THR A 138 -15.22 14.82 7.06
C THR A 138 -15.92 13.68 7.79
N ILE A 139 -17.24 13.53 7.62
CA ILE A 139 -17.98 12.38 8.18
C ILE A 139 -17.49 11.09 7.52
N ALA A 140 -17.33 11.09 6.20
CA ALA A 140 -16.81 9.93 5.47
C ALA A 140 -15.40 9.54 5.95
N SER A 141 -14.51 10.50 6.19
CA SER A 141 -13.15 10.20 6.67
C SER A 141 -13.15 9.66 8.11
N LEU A 142 -14.02 10.15 8.99
CA LEU A 142 -14.20 9.62 10.34
C LEU A 142 -14.77 8.20 10.33
N VAL A 143 -15.77 7.93 9.50
CA VAL A 143 -16.32 6.58 9.30
C VAL A 143 -15.24 5.64 8.77
N VAL A 144 -14.46 6.07 7.76
CA VAL A 144 -13.36 5.29 7.20
C VAL A 144 -12.24 5.10 8.21
N LEU A 145 -11.96 6.07 9.09
CA LEU A 145 -11.01 5.92 10.19
C LEU A 145 -11.50 4.89 11.22
N GLY A 146 -12.79 4.92 11.58
CA GLY A 146 -13.41 3.93 12.45
C GLY A 146 -13.36 2.53 11.84
N LEU A 147 -13.67 2.41 10.55
CA LEU A 147 -13.51 1.18 9.79
C LEU A 147 -12.05 0.75 9.70
N PHE A 148 -11.11 1.68 9.55
CA PHE A 148 -9.68 1.41 9.54
C PHE A 148 -9.21 0.88 10.89
N ALA A 149 -9.66 1.48 12.00
CA ALA A 149 -9.37 1.01 13.35
C ALA A 149 -10.00 -0.38 13.60
N GLY A 150 -11.24 -0.60 13.18
CA GLY A 150 -11.90 -1.91 13.29
C GLY A 150 -11.25 -2.98 12.42
N ALA A 151 -11.03 -2.70 11.14
CA ALA A 151 -10.31 -3.57 10.22
C ALA A 151 -8.87 -3.83 10.68
N PHE A 152 -8.28 -2.86 11.38
CA PHE A 152 -7.00 -3.05 12.03
C PHE A 152 -7.11 -4.17 13.07
N PHE A 153 -8.06 -4.14 14.00
CA PHE A 153 -8.25 -5.21 15.01
C PHE A 153 -8.48 -6.60 14.41
N LEU A 154 -9.21 -6.68 13.29
CA LEU A 154 -9.58 -7.95 12.68
C LEU A 154 -8.44 -8.60 11.85
N GLY A 155 -7.43 -7.86 11.37
CA GLY A 155 -6.39 -8.46 10.53
C GLY A 155 -5.11 -7.66 10.34
N ARG A 156 -4.11 -8.35 9.76
CA ARG A 156 -2.82 -7.76 9.42
C ARG A 156 -2.94 -6.90 8.17
N ARG A 157 -2.68 -5.60 8.28
CA ARG A 157 -2.57 -4.62 7.17
C ARG A 157 -3.72 -4.68 6.13
N ILE A 158 -4.99 -4.84 6.56
CA ILE A 158 -6.16 -4.93 5.67
C ILE A 158 -6.27 -3.72 4.73
N TRP A 159 -5.97 -2.52 5.23
CA TRP A 159 -6.00 -1.29 4.45
C TRP A 159 -5.11 -1.33 3.20
N CYS A 160 -3.96 -2.02 3.27
CA CYS A 160 -3.06 -2.16 2.12
C CYS A 160 -3.68 -2.97 0.97
N HIS A 161 -4.76 -3.74 1.22
CA HIS A 161 -5.53 -4.43 0.19
C HIS A 161 -6.59 -3.53 -0.48
N VAL A 162 -7.12 -2.53 0.23
CA VAL A 162 -8.18 -1.61 -0.24
C VAL A 162 -7.60 -0.31 -0.79
N CYS A 163 -6.35 0.03 -0.44
CA CYS A 163 -5.70 1.27 -0.85
C CYS A 163 -5.52 1.35 -2.39
N PRO A 164 -6.15 2.32 -3.07
CA PRO A 164 -6.03 2.51 -4.52
C PRO A 164 -4.60 2.89 -4.95
N ILE A 165 -3.85 3.62 -4.11
CA ILE A 165 -2.42 3.89 -4.38
C ILE A 165 -1.63 2.59 -4.42
N GLY A 166 -1.90 1.70 -3.45
CA GLY A 166 -1.32 0.36 -3.47
C GLY A 166 -1.70 -0.36 -4.75
N LEU A 167 -2.97 -0.32 -5.16
CA LEU A 167 -3.45 -0.96 -6.39
C LEU A 167 -2.72 -0.49 -7.65
N ILE A 168 -2.50 0.81 -7.81
CA ILE A 168 -1.74 1.37 -8.94
C ILE A 168 -0.30 0.84 -8.92
N ASN A 169 0.36 0.91 -7.76
CA ASN A 169 1.74 0.42 -7.62
C ASN A 169 1.85 -1.11 -7.76
N SER A 170 0.75 -1.85 -7.58
CA SER A 170 0.66 -3.30 -7.79
C SER A 170 1.05 -3.70 -9.19
N TRP A 171 0.67 -2.87 -10.17
CA TRP A 171 0.94 -3.12 -11.57
C TRP A 171 2.45 -3.13 -11.83
N PHE A 172 3.17 -2.17 -11.25
CA PHE A 172 4.61 -2.03 -11.41
C PHE A 172 5.41 -3.12 -10.70
N ASN A 173 4.79 -3.91 -9.82
CA ASN A 173 5.51 -4.96 -9.09
C ASN A 173 5.97 -6.12 -10.00
N ARG A 174 5.24 -6.40 -11.09
CA ARG A 174 5.54 -7.51 -12.03
C ARG A 174 6.78 -7.29 -12.91
N GLY A 175 7.35 -6.08 -12.90
CA GLY A 175 8.60 -5.75 -13.58
C GLY A 175 9.46 -4.78 -12.79
N ALA A 176 9.25 -4.69 -11.47
CA ALA A 176 9.98 -3.75 -10.64
C ALA A 176 11.48 -4.04 -10.69
N ALA A 177 12.30 -2.99 -10.56
CA ALA A 177 13.75 -3.15 -10.44
C ALA A 177 14.15 -4.06 -9.27
N THR A 178 13.28 -4.20 -8.27
CA THR A 178 13.40 -5.16 -7.17
C THR A 178 12.67 -6.47 -7.48
N GLU A 179 13.42 -7.56 -7.50
CA GLU A 179 12.89 -8.91 -7.66
C GLU A 179 13.13 -9.73 -6.39
N LEU A 180 12.08 -10.42 -5.94
CA LEU A 180 12.20 -11.46 -4.93
C LEU A 180 12.45 -12.78 -5.63
N ARG A 181 13.64 -13.34 -5.44
CA ARG A 181 14.05 -14.61 -6.04
C ARG A 181 14.08 -15.74 -5.02
N LYS A 182 13.60 -16.91 -5.41
CA LYS A 182 13.62 -18.14 -4.62
C LYS A 182 14.42 -19.21 -5.34
N ASP A 183 15.27 -19.89 -4.58
CA ASP A 183 15.90 -21.13 -5.01
C ASP A 183 15.00 -22.32 -4.63
N PRO A 184 14.36 -22.99 -5.60
CA PRO A 184 13.45 -24.08 -5.31
C PRO A 184 14.17 -25.33 -4.77
N LEU A 185 15.45 -25.52 -5.08
CA LEU A 185 16.21 -26.69 -4.64
C LEU A 185 16.54 -26.61 -3.14
N LYS A 186 16.68 -25.40 -2.60
CA LYS A 186 17.00 -25.17 -1.19
C LYS A 186 15.77 -25.11 -0.28
N CYS A 187 14.57 -24.93 -0.86
CA CYS A 187 13.33 -24.76 -0.13
C CYS A 187 12.74 -26.10 0.31
N ASN A 188 12.37 -26.20 1.59
CA ASN A 188 11.76 -27.39 2.18
C ASN A 188 10.26 -27.23 2.53
N HIS A 189 9.59 -26.18 2.04
CA HIS A 189 8.16 -25.92 2.32
C HIS A 189 7.78 -25.77 3.79
N CYS A 190 8.67 -25.26 4.65
CA CYS A 190 8.38 -25.00 6.07
C CYS A 190 7.29 -23.93 6.35
N ALA A 191 6.74 -23.27 5.32
CA ALA A 191 5.71 -22.22 5.40
C ALA A 191 6.03 -20.98 6.29
N ALA A 192 7.21 -20.90 6.91
CA ALA A 192 7.65 -19.76 7.72
C ALA A 192 7.52 -18.41 6.99
N CYS A 193 7.78 -18.39 5.68
CA CYS A 193 7.63 -17.20 4.85
C CYS A 193 6.16 -16.75 4.66
N ALA A 194 5.21 -17.69 4.62
CA ALA A 194 3.78 -17.40 4.54
C ALA A 194 3.26 -16.84 5.87
N ASP A 195 3.74 -17.40 6.99
CA ASP A 195 3.38 -16.95 8.33
C ASP A 195 3.93 -15.55 8.64
N ALA A 196 5.16 -15.26 8.20
CA ALA A 196 5.77 -13.95 8.36
C ALA A 196 5.14 -12.86 7.47
N CYS A 197 4.42 -13.24 6.40
CA CYS A 197 3.89 -12.28 5.42
C CYS A 197 2.74 -11.44 6.01
N PRO A 198 2.87 -10.11 6.12
CA PRO A 198 1.79 -9.27 6.64
C PRO A 198 0.59 -9.17 5.68
N MET A 199 0.80 -9.43 4.39
CA MET A 199 -0.24 -9.50 3.36
C MET A 199 -0.84 -10.92 3.23
N GLY A 200 -0.31 -11.87 4.02
CA GLY A 200 -0.70 -13.29 4.04
C GLY A 200 -0.43 -14.04 2.73
N LEU A 201 0.51 -13.58 1.90
CA LEU A 201 0.82 -14.25 0.64
C LEU A 201 1.51 -15.58 0.90
N ASP A 202 0.93 -16.64 0.38
CA ASP A 202 1.36 -18.02 0.48
C ASP A 202 2.07 -18.51 -0.79
N GLN A 203 2.11 -17.70 -1.84
CA GLN A 203 2.81 -18.01 -3.10
C GLN A 203 4.28 -18.35 -2.85
N VAL A 204 4.97 -17.63 -1.95
CA VAL A 204 6.39 -17.89 -1.65
C VAL A 204 6.59 -19.29 -1.06
N ALA A 205 5.64 -19.78 -0.25
CA ALA A 205 5.70 -21.11 0.32
C ALA A 205 5.30 -22.19 -0.71
N ARG A 206 4.31 -21.93 -1.57
CA ARG A 206 3.77 -22.93 -2.51
C ARG A 206 4.55 -23.10 -3.80
N GLU A 207 5.10 -22.03 -4.34
CA GLU A 207 5.74 -22.02 -5.66
C GLU A 207 7.03 -22.85 -5.67
N LYS A 208 7.16 -23.76 -6.65
CA LYS A 208 8.28 -24.71 -6.79
C LYS A 208 9.11 -24.53 -8.05
N GLU A 209 8.58 -23.84 -9.05
CA GLU A 209 9.21 -23.78 -10.37
C GLU A 209 9.72 -22.38 -10.68
N ARG A 210 8.96 -21.35 -10.30
CA ARG A 210 9.34 -19.97 -10.58
C ARG A 210 10.44 -19.50 -9.64
N THR A 211 11.52 -19.02 -10.24
CA THR A 211 12.61 -18.37 -9.52
C THR A 211 12.26 -16.95 -9.11
N VAL A 212 11.46 -16.21 -9.89
CA VAL A 212 11.03 -14.83 -9.57
C VAL A 212 9.60 -14.83 -9.03
N LEU A 213 9.41 -14.25 -7.83
CA LEU A 213 8.19 -14.32 -7.03
C LEU A 213 7.54 -12.94 -6.79
N ASN A 214 7.40 -12.16 -7.85
CA ASN A 214 6.81 -10.83 -7.76
C ASN A 214 5.27 -10.88 -7.89
N ASP A 215 4.58 -11.13 -6.76
CA ASP A 215 3.11 -11.01 -6.71
C ASP A 215 2.69 -9.54 -6.73
N PRO A 216 1.66 -9.13 -7.50
CA PRO A 216 1.16 -7.75 -7.49
C PRO A 216 0.75 -7.25 -6.09
N ALA A 217 0.24 -8.14 -5.23
CA ALA A 217 -0.17 -7.79 -3.88
C ALA A 217 1.02 -7.68 -2.90
N CYS A 218 2.21 -8.14 -3.28
CA CYS A 218 3.41 -8.05 -2.45
C CYS A 218 3.81 -6.58 -2.25
N ILE A 219 4.06 -6.20 -1.01
CA ILE A 219 4.52 -4.84 -0.64
C ILE A 219 6.05 -4.75 -0.49
N LEU A 220 6.77 -5.81 -0.88
CA LEU A 220 8.23 -5.92 -0.80
C LEU A 220 8.80 -5.49 0.57
N CYS A 221 8.14 -5.92 1.65
CA CYS A 221 8.60 -5.69 3.03
C CYS A 221 9.76 -6.60 3.46
N LEU A 222 10.12 -7.58 2.63
CA LEU A 222 11.25 -8.51 2.79
C LEU A 222 11.29 -9.39 4.06
N ARG A 223 10.27 -9.32 4.93
CA ARG A 223 10.14 -10.19 6.12
C ARG A 223 10.23 -11.69 5.83
N CYS A 224 9.85 -12.13 4.63
CA CYS A 224 9.97 -13.52 4.22
C CYS A 224 11.43 -13.98 4.09
N VAL A 225 12.35 -13.06 3.74
CA VAL A 225 13.79 -13.32 3.65
C VAL A 225 14.36 -13.49 5.05
N ASP A 226 13.96 -12.61 5.98
CA ASP A 226 14.40 -12.64 7.38
C ASP A 226 13.88 -13.86 8.15
N ALA A 227 12.66 -14.30 7.85
CA ALA A 227 12.03 -15.44 8.53
C ALA A 227 12.45 -16.81 7.96
N CYS A 228 13.20 -16.84 6.86
CA CYS A 228 13.54 -18.09 6.19
C CYS A 228 14.65 -18.84 6.96
N PRO A 229 14.43 -20.09 7.40
CA PRO A 229 15.42 -20.85 8.16
C PRO A 229 16.51 -21.49 7.29
N ARG A 230 16.57 -21.17 5.99
CA ARG A 230 17.54 -21.76 5.05
C ARG A 230 18.43 -20.68 4.46
N ASP A 231 19.73 -20.93 4.48
CA ASP A 231 20.72 -20.03 3.89
C ASP A 231 20.56 -19.94 2.37
N ASP A 232 20.60 -18.72 1.85
CA ASP A 232 20.54 -18.38 0.43
C ASP A 232 19.33 -18.99 -0.32
N CYS A 233 18.24 -19.32 0.39
CA CYS A 233 17.01 -19.84 -0.21
C CYS A 233 16.16 -18.71 -0.83
N LEU A 234 16.11 -17.56 -0.18
CA LEU A 234 15.44 -16.36 -0.67
C LEU A 234 16.47 -15.26 -0.87
N THR A 235 16.44 -14.63 -2.04
CA THR A 235 17.37 -13.56 -2.40
C THR A 235 16.60 -12.39 -2.98
N VAL A 236 17.06 -11.18 -2.70
CA VAL A 236 16.46 -9.95 -3.23
C VAL A 236 17.47 -9.32 -4.16
N THR A 237 17.08 -9.13 -5.41
CA THR A 237 17.93 -8.51 -6.42
C THR A 237 17.36 -7.15 -6.80
N PHE A 238 18.24 -6.14 -6.92
CA PHE A 238 17.91 -4.82 -7.44
C PHE A 238 18.72 -4.57 -8.71
N LEU A 239 18.06 -4.37 -9.86
CA LEU A 239 18.72 -4.22 -11.17
C LEU A 239 19.76 -5.33 -11.43
N GLY A 240 19.41 -6.58 -11.10
CA GLY A 240 20.26 -7.75 -11.26
C GLY A 240 21.37 -7.93 -10.21
N LYS A 241 21.62 -6.94 -9.33
CA LYS A 241 22.58 -7.07 -8.23
C LYS A 241 21.90 -7.61 -6.98
N THR A 242 22.49 -8.60 -6.33
CA THR A 242 21.95 -9.14 -5.07
C THR A 242 22.16 -8.16 -3.93
N LEU A 243 21.07 -7.72 -3.28
CA LEU A 243 21.11 -6.83 -2.12
C LEU A 243 21.07 -7.60 -0.80
N LEU A 244 20.16 -8.57 -0.71
CA LEU A 244 19.89 -9.30 0.53
C LEU A 244 19.71 -10.79 0.24
N ARG A 245 20.11 -11.62 1.20
CA ARG A 245 19.95 -13.07 1.14
C ARG A 245 19.44 -13.57 2.49
N SER A 246 18.63 -14.62 2.46
CA SER A 246 18.22 -15.29 3.69
C SER A 246 19.44 -15.93 4.32
N LYS A 247 19.65 -15.69 5.61
CA LYS A 247 20.66 -16.36 6.40
C LYS A 247 19.96 -16.96 7.60
N TYR A 248 20.26 -18.22 7.90
CA TYR A 248 19.78 -18.85 9.11
C TYR A 248 20.27 -18.03 10.30
N ARG A 249 19.32 -17.54 11.08
CA ARG A 249 19.58 -16.85 12.34
C ARG A 249 19.06 -17.77 13.42
N GLU A 250 19.96 -18.32 14.23
CA GLU A 250 19.57 -18.98 15.47
C GLU A 250 18.75 -17.96 16.27
N MET A 251 17.49 -18.30 16.54
CA MET A 251 16.64 -17.53 17.44
C MET A 251 17.27 -17.66 18.83
N HIS A 252 18.11 -16.70 19.22
CA HIS A 252 18.59 -16.60 20.58
C HIS A 252 17.37 -16.46 21.51
N SER A 253 17.29 -17.42 22.44
CA SER A 253 16.40 -17.54 23.60
C SER A 253 16.21 -16.24 24.36
#